data_AF-A0A1I2HIZ1-F1
#
_entry.id   AF-A0A1I2HIZ1-F1
#
_cell.length_a   1.000
_cell.length_b   1.000
_cell.length_c   1.000
_cell.angle_alpha   90.00
_cell.angle_beta   90.00
_cell.angle_gamma   90.00
#
_symmetry.space_group_name_H-M   'P 1'
#
loop_
_entity.id
_entity.type
_entity.pdbx_description
1 polymer ?
#
loop_
_entity_poly.entity_id
_entity_poly.type
_entity_poly.pdbx_seq_one_letter_code
_entity_poly.pdbx_strand_id
1 'polypeptide(L)'
;MKHIKEHFIQTHQSQPELLGLIAIENSFAYSPLTEGLDLLLLAIVEQPAVQSIEHVRIEGKHVLIRSVSVGQLEQWMASGENKSIIQWIVRGEILLERDSRISDIRERIIQFPDVMREQKRFVEFSGFLRSYLQAKHDYEGRNILDAYSNILTALHHWAHIVLIEEGQHPELTVWRQMRRVHPGVYKLYEELTVSPETLEQRVQLVMLACEFTVINKMKDCCSLLFNIMMSREEPWSISELQEHERIKALHVDLSLLLQRLVKRSLIREVAVMAASGDTEALELRYMTLAV
;
A
#
# COMPACT_ATOMS: atom_id res chain seq x y z
N MET A 1 -31.46 11.59 -3.35
CA MET A 1 -30.20 11.37 -2.61
C MET A 1 -30.16 12.14 -1.29
N LYS A 2 -30.47 13.45 -1.26
CA LYS A 2 -30.55 14.25 -0.02
C LYS A 2 -31.37 13.60 1.11
N HIS A 3 -32.58 13.16 0.81
CA HIS A 3 -33.48 12.53 1.79
C HIS A 3 -32.93 11.20 2.36
N ILE A 4 -32.26 10.40 1.52
CA ILE A 4 -31.56 9.18 1.93
C ILE A 4 -30.42 9.50 2.91
N LYS A 5 -29.62 10.53 2.63
CA LYS A 5 -28.56 10.99 3.53
C LYS A 5 -29.12 11.49 4.87
N GLU A 6 -30.20 12.28 4.84
CA GLU A 6 -30.89 12.75 6.05
C GLU A 6 -31.41 11.58 6.90
N HIS A 7 -31.95 10.53 6.28
CA HIS A 7 -32.36 9.30 6.97
C HIS A 7 -31.17 8.66 7.72
N PHE A 8 -30.04 8.46 7.04
CA PHE A 8 -28.87 7.84 7.67
C PHE A 8 -28.23 8.72 8.74
N ILE A 9 -28.25 10.05 8.58
CA ILE A 9 -27.86 11.00 9.63
C ILE A 9 -28.70 10.73 10.89
N GLN A 10 -30.03 10.71 10.77
CA GLN A 10 -30.93 10.53 11.92
C GLN A 10 -30.73 9.16 12.60
N THR A 11 -30.58 8.08 11.84
CA THR A 11 -30.39 6.73 12.39
C THR A 11 -29.06 6.56 13.12
N HIS A 12 -28.00 7.25 12.67
CA HIS A 12 -26.64 7.09 13.19
C HIS A 12 -26.28 8.12 14.26
N GLN A 13 -26.96 9.27 14.33
CA GLN A 13 -26.66 10.35 15.28
C GLN A 13 -26.75 9.90 16.74
N SER A 14 -27.64 8.96 17.06
CA SER A 14 -27.84 8.42 18.42
C SER A 14 -26.87 7.30 18.80
N GLN A 15 -26.01 6.82 17.88
CA GLN A 15 -25.07 5.73 18.17
C GLN A 15 -23.85 6.28 18.91
N PRO A 16 -23.63 5.94 20.19
CA PRO A 16 -22.53 6.53 20.97
C PRO A 16 -21.14 6.15 20.43
N GLU A 17 -21.00 5.03 19.75
CA GLU A 17 -19.71 4.52 19.24
C GLU A 17 -19.29 5.15 17.90
N LEU A 18 -20.18 5.89 17.23
CA LEU A 18 -19.91 6.52 15.94
C LEU A 18 -19.11 7.81 16.12
N LEU A 19 -17.93 7.86 15.49
CA LEU A 19 -17.07 9.03 15.42
C LEU A 19 -17.42 9.91 14.21
N GLY A 20 -17.87 9.29 13.11
CA GLY A 20 -18.39 10.03 11.97
C GLY A 20 -18.89 9.16 10.84
N LEU A 21 -19.57 9.80 9.90
CA LEU A 21 -20.20 9.17 8.76
C LEU A 21 -19.82 9.94 7.48
N ILE A 22 -19.20 9.24 6.53
CA ILE A 22 -18.81 9.81 5.24
C ILE A 22 -19.66 9.17 4.13
N ALA A 23 -20.17 10.00 3.22
CA ALA A 23 -20.92 9.57 2.05
C ALA A 23 -20.13 9.75 0.75
N ILE A 24 -20.12 8.72 -0.08
CA ILE A 24 -19.60 8.75 -1.44
C ILE A 24 -20.74 8.40 -2.39
N GLU A 25 -21.26 9.41 -3.08
CA GLU A 25 -22.25 9.19 -4.14
C GLU A 25 -21.57 8.60 -5.37
N ASN A 26 -22.25 7.62 -5.97
CA ASN A 26 -21.75 7.05 -7.20
C ASN A 26 -22.09 7.96 -8.39
N SER A 27 -21.04 8.46 -9.05
CA SER A 27 -21.20 9.25 -10.28
C SER A 27 -21.37 8.37 -11.53
N PHE A 28 -21.08 7.06 -11.47
CA PHE A 28 -21.06 6.16 -12.63
C PHE A 28 -21.53 4.74 -12.31
N ALA A 29 -22.42 4.16 -13.14
CA ALA A 29 -23.05 2.86 -12.89
C ALA A 29 -22.09 1.68 -12.58
N TYR A 30 -20.83 1.74 -13.01
CA TYR A 30 -19.83 0.68 -12.80
C TYR A 30 -18.63 1.12 -11.94
N SER A 31 -18.80 2.14 -11.09
CA SER A 31 -17.72 2.66 -10.26
C SER A 31 -17.24 1.62 -9.24
N PRO A 32 -15.96 1.15 -9.32
CA PRO A 32 -15.40 0.27 -8.29
C PRO A 32 -15.27 0.97 -6.93
N LEU A 33 -15.31 2.32 -6.91
CA LEU A 33 -15.23 3.11 -5.69
C LEU A 33 -16.42 2.87 -4.76
N THR A 34 -17.59 2.57 -5.32
CA THR A 34 -18.83 2.30 -4.58
C THR A 34 -19.37 0.90 -4.87
N GLU A 35 -18.53 0.01 -5.40
CA GLU A 35 -18.91 -1.36 -5.78
C GLU A 35 -20.11 -1.43 -6.74
N GLY A 36 -20.29 -0.42 -7.58
CA GLY A 36 -21.41 -0.28 -8.51
C GLY A 36 -22.74 0.14 -7.86
N LEU A 37 -22.78 0.35 -6.54
CA LEU A 37 -23.97 0.76 -5.80
C LEU A 37 -24.16 2.28 -5.87
N ASP A 38 -25.37 2.77 -5.57
CA ASP A 38 -25.73 4.19 -5.73
C ASP A 38 -25.02 5.10 -4.71
N LEU A 39 -24.74 4.58 -3.51
CA LEU A 39 -24.15 5.31 -2.39
C LEU A 39 -23.29 4.38 -1.53
N LEU A 40 -22.08 4.82 -1.18
CA LEU A 40 -21.29 4.21 -0.10
C LEU A 40 -21.33 5.11 1.12
N LEU A 41 -21.62 4.52 2.28
CA LEU A 41 -21.54 5.13 3.60
C LEU A 41 -20.40 4.47 4.38
N LEU A 42 -19.38 5.24 4.72
CA LEU A 42 -18.29 4.81 5.58
C LEU A 42 -18.57 5.32 7.01
N ALA A 43 -18.98 4.41 7.88
CA ALA A 43 -19.16 4.67 9.30
C ALA A 43 -17.85 4.43 10.03
N ILE A 44 -17.29 5.47 10.65
CA ILE A 44 -16.05 5.38 11.44
C ILE A 44 -16.43 5.31 12.91
N VAL A 45 -16.00 4.26 13.60
CA VAL A 45 -16.35 3.95 14.99
C VAL A 45 -15.11 3.89 15.89
N GLU A 46 -15.29 4.06 17.20
CA GLU A 46 -14.17 4.10 18.15
C GLU A 46 -13.56 2.73 18.42
N GLN A 47 -14.39 1.73 18.70
CA GLN A 47 -13.97 0.35 18.88
C GLN A 47 -14.58 -0.52 17.77
N PRO A 48 -13.88 -1.58 17.33
CA PRO A 48 -14.35 -2.38 16.22
C PRO A 48 -15.65 -3.08 16.62
N ALA A 49 -16.79 -2.60 16.13
CA ALA A 49 -17.87 -3.50 15.79
C ALA A 49 -17.30 -4.47 14.73
N VAL A 50 -17.59 -5.76 14.86
CA VAL A 50 -17.36 -6.79 13.82
C VAL A 50 -17.52 -6.12 12.46
N GLN A 51 -16.51 -6.18 11.57
CA GLN A 51 -16.52 -5.51 10.27
C GLN A 51 -17.87 -5.72 9.58
N SER A 52 -18.78 -4.75 9.70
CA SER A 52 -20.13 -4.87 9.19
C SER A 52 -20.13 -4.24 7.81
N ILE A 53 -20.29 -5.11 6.82
CA ILE A 53 -20.66 -4.71 5.47
C ILE A 53 -22.16 -4.97 5.37
N GLU A 54 -22.92 -3.92 5.12
CA GLU A 54 -24.37 -3.99 5.03
C GLU A 54 -24.84 -3.43 3.69
N HIS A 55 -25.69 -4.19 3.00
CA HIS A 55 -26.36 -3.74 1.80
C HIS A 55 -27.81 -3.39 2.15
N VAL A 56 -28.16 -2.13 1.95
CA VAL A 56 -29.51 -1.61 2.24
C VAL A 56 -30.13 -1.09 0.96
N ARG A 57 -31.45 -1.26 0.83
CA ARG A 57 -32.23 -0.64 -0.23
C ARG A 57 -33.23 0.33 0.36
N ILE A 58 -33.15 1.59 -0.05
CA ILE A 58 -34.03 2.67 0.39
C ILE A 58 -34.43 3.53 -0.80
N GLU A 59 -35.73 3.79 -0.96
CA GLU A 59 -36.28 4.56 -2.10
C GLU A 59 -35.81 4.04 -3.48
N GLY A 60 -35.62 2.71 -3.60
CA GLY A 60 -35.14 2.08 -4.84
C GLY A 60 -33.64 2.24 -5.12
N LYS A 61 -32.89 2.90 -4.23
CA LYS A 61 -31.43 3.06 -4.29
C LYS A 61 -30.72 2.02 -3.44
N HIS A 62 -29.61 1.50 -3.95
CA HIS A 62 -28.76 0.54 -3.24
C HIS A 62 -27.64 1.28 -2.52
N VAL A 63 -27.51 1.02 -1.23
CA VAL A 63 -26.55 1.66 -0.34
C VAL A 63 -25.66 0.60 0.28
N LEU A 64 -24.35 0.80 0.17
CA LEU A 64 -23.34 0.04 0.90
C LEU A 64 -22.99 0.81 2.17
N ILE A 65 -23.13 0.18 3.33
CA ILE A 65 -22.66 0.71 4.59
C ILE A 65 -21.47 -0.13 5.02
N ARG A 66 -20.37 0.53 5.34
CA ARG A 66 -19.15 -0.11 5.82
C ARG A 66 -18.71 0.52 7.12
N SER A 67 -18.70 -0.28 8.19
CA SER A 67 -18.25 0.15 9.51
C SER A 67 -16.78 -0.20 9.72
N VAL A 68 -15.98 0.78 10.14
CA VAL A 68 -14.53 0.62 10.34
C VAL A 68 -14.07 1.34 11.60
N SER A 69 -13.13 0.75 12.32
CA SER A 69 -12.48 1.46 13.43
C SER A 69 -11.37 2.39 12.93
N VAL A 70 -10.96 3.36 13.76
CA VAL A 70 -9.81 4.22 13.46
C VAL A 70 -8.53 3.40 13.26
N GLY A 71 -8.30 2.36 14.07
CA GLY A 71 -7.13 1.48 13.92
C GLY A 71 -7.12 0.72 12.59
N GLN A 72 -8.28 0.21 12.15
CA GLN A 72 -8.41 -0.45 10.84
C GLN A 72 -8.18 0.54 9.69
N LEU A 73 -8.66 1.77 9.85
CA LEU A 73 -8.45 2.83 8.89
C LEU A 73 -6.97 3.13 8.71
N GLU A 74 -6.23 3.26 9.82
CA GLU A 74 -4.78 3.46 9.82
C GLU A 74 -4.04 2.29 9.18
N GLN A 75 -4.45 1.06 9.47
CA GLN A 75 -3.90 -0.14 8.83
C GLN A 75 -4.09 -0.11 7.31
N TRP A 76 -5.31 0.14 6.80
CA TRP A 76 -5.56 0.18 5.36
C TRP A 76 -4.83 1.32 4.65
N MET A 77 -4.70 2.47 5.32
CA MET A 77 -3.92 3.57 4.78
C MET A 77 -2.44 3.21 4.65
N ALA A 78 -1.91 2.39 5.56
CA ALA A 78 -0.52 1.97 5.59
C ALA A 78 -0.22 0.79 4.64
N SER A 79 -1.04 -0.27 4.63
CA SER A 79 -0.83 -1.53 3.87
C SER A 79 -1.06 -1.44 2.37
N GLY A 80 -1.85 -0.46 1.91
CA GLY A 80 -2.25 -0.35 0.50
C GLY A 80 -3.31 -1.37 0.06
N GLU A 81 -3.84 -2.19 0.98
CA GLU A 81 -4.86 -3.22 0.71
C GLU A 81 -6.18 -2.64 0.21
N ASN A 82 -6.53 -1.42 0.63
CA ASN A 82 -7.71 -0.72 0.17
C ASN A 82 -7.33 0.58 -0.55
N LYS A 83 -7.11 0.51 -1.86
CA LYS A 83 -6.77 1.67 -2.70
C LYS A 83 -7.84 2.76 -2.73
N SER A 84 -9.08 2.42 -2.37
CA SER A 84 -10.23 3.33 -2.37
C SER A 84 -10.36 4.16 -1.09
N ILE A 85 -9.76 3.72 0.03
CA ILE A 85 -9.98 4.34 1.35
C ILE A 85 -9.57 5.81 1.40
N ILE A 86 -8.45 6.16 0.75
CA ILE A 86 -7.98 7.55 0.64
C ILE A 86 -9.00 8.38 -0.14
N GLN A 87 -9.55 7.86 -1.23
CA GLN A 87 -10.56 8.57 -2.01
C GLN A 87 -11.86 8.74 -1.23
N TRP A 88 -12.28 7.73 -0.46
CA TRP A 88 -13.47 7.83 0.39
C TRP A 88 -13.35 8.97 1.40
N ILE A 89 -12.22 9.07 2.09
CA ILE A 89 -12.05 10.10 3.12
C ILE A 89 -11.84 11.48 2.51
N VAL A 90 -11.00 11.59 1.48
CA VAL A 90 -10.62 12.88 0.91
C VAL A 90 -11.75 13.48 0.07
N ARG A 91 -12.50 12.67 -0.69
CA ARG A 91 -13.55 13.15 -1.61
C ARG A 91 -14.96 13.01 -1.08
N GLY A 92 -15.18 12.15 -0.08
CA GLY A 92 -16.51 11.92 0.47
C GLY A 92 -17.06 13.13 1.22
N GLU A 93 -18.37 13.25 1.24
CA GLU A 93 -19.07 14.25 2.05
C GLU A 93 -19.17 13.79 3.50
N ILE A 94 -18.71 14.60 4.46
CA ILE A 94 -18.90 14.31 5.88
C ILE A 94 -20.36 14.62 6.22
N LEU A 95 -21.15 13.58 6.52
CA LEU A 95 -22.55 13.71 6.93
C LEU A 95 -22.69 13.92 8.44
N LEU A 96 -21.83 13.26 9.22
CA LEU A 96 -21.76 13.35 10.67
C LEU A 96 -20.31 13.32 11.12
N GLU A 97 -20.02 14.06 12.18
CA GLU A 97 -18.71 14.09 12.80
C GLU A 97 -18.83 14.46 14.28
N ARG A 98 -18.01 13.83 15.12
CA ARG A 98 -17.82 14.17 16.52
C ARG A 98 -16.39 14.64 16.75
N ASP A 99 -16.26 15.71 17.52
CA ASP A 99 -14.99 16.25 17.99
C ASP A 99 -13.95 16.50 16.87
N SER A 100 -14.41 16.83 15.65
CA SER A 100 -13.57 17.08 14.46
C SER A 100 -12.66 15.89 14.05
N ARG A 101 -12.94 14.68 14.53
CA ARG A 101 -12.05 13.52 14.35
C ARG A 101 -11.84 13.12 12.90
N ILE A 102 -12.86 13.23 12.06
CA ILE A 102 -12.83 12.85 10.64
C ILE A 102 -12.08 13.89 9.82
N SER A 103 -12.30 15.17 10.14
CA SER A 103 -11.64 16.34 9.58
C SER A 103 -10.14 16.30 9.88
N ASP A 104 -9.75 15.96 11.12
CA ASP A 104 -8.34 15.76 11.49
C ASP A 104 -7.68 14.62 10.70
N ILE A 105 -8.38 13.48 10.57
CA ILE A 105 -7.89 12.34 9.77
C ILE A 105 -7.74 12.74 8.31
N ARG A 106 -8.74 13.42 7.74
CA ARG A 106 -8.72 13.92 6.36
C ARG A 106 -7.56 14.89 6.15
N GLU A 107 -7.37 15.83 7.05
CA GLU A 107 -6.27 16.79 6.97
C GLU A 107 -4.92 16.08 7.02
N ARG A 108 -4.72 15.15 7.96
CA ARG A 108 -3.49 14.34 8.05
C ARG A 108 -3.21 13.56 6.76
N ILE A 109 -4.25 13.02 6.12
CA ILE A 109 -4.10 12.35 4.83
C ILE A 109 -3.65 13.36 3.78
N ILE A 110 -4.35 14.49 3.64
CA ILE A 110 -4.03 15.52 2.64
C ILE A 110 -2.61 16.08 2.81
N GLN A 111 -2.17 16.28 4.05
CA GLN A 111 -0.82 16.76 4.37
C GLN A 111 0.29 15.75 4.00
N PHE A 112 -0.07 14.46 3.89
CA PHE A 112 0.82 13.35 3.56
C PHE A 112 2.18 13.36 4.31
N PRO A 113 2.17 13.23 5.65
CA PRO A 113 3.36 13.41 6.47
C PRO A 113 4.44 12.35 6.20
N ASP A 114 5.69 12.69 6.54
CA ASP A 114 6.88 11.88 6.26
C ASP A 114 6.80 10.44 6.75
N VAL A 115 6.24 10.21 7.94
CA VAL A 115 6.07 8.86 8.49
C VAL A 115 5.18 8.01 7.58
N MET A 116 4.10 8.59 7.06
CA MET A 116 3.19 7.92 6.13
C MET A 116 3.85 7.71 4.76
N ARG A 117 4.64 8.69 4.29
CA ARG A 117 5.43 8.57 3.06
C ARG A 117 6.47 7.46 3.16
N GLU A 118 7.18 7.36 4.27
CA GLU A 118 8.18 6.34 4.54
C GLU A 118 7.55 4.93 4.52
N GLN A 119 6.45 4.74 5.25
CA GLN A 119 5.71 3.47 5.27
C GLN A 119 5.21 3.07 3.88
N LYS A 120 4.55 3.99 3.16
CA LYS A 120 4.05 3.71 1.81
C LYS A 120 5.18 3.40 0.84
N ARG A 121 6.29 4.14 0.90
CA ARG A 121 7.46 3.87 0.06
C ARG A 121 8.02 2.47 0.32
N PHE A 122 8.10 2.06 1.58
CA PHE A 122 8.55 0.72 1.95
C PHE A 122 7.64 -0.39 1.42
N VAL A 123 6.32 -0.22 1.54
CA VAL A 123 5.32 -1.16 0.98
C VAL A 123 5.44 -1.26 -0.53
N GLU A 124 5.47 -0.12 -1.23
CA GLU A 124 5.58 -0.10 -2.69
C GLU A 124 6.91 -0.68 -3.16
N PHE A 125 8.00 -0.46 -2.44
CA PHE A 125 9.30 -1.08 -2.76
C PHE A 125 9.30 -2.60 -2.56
N SER A 126 8.62 -3.12 -1.52
CA SER A 126 8.43 -4.56 -1.35
C SER A 126 7.71 -5.17 -2.56
N GLY A 127 6.62 -4.55 -3.01
CA GLY A 127 5.88 -4.96 -4.21
C GLY A 127 6.71 -4.84 -5.48
N PHE A 128 7.46 -3.75 -5.64
CA PHE A 128 8.35 -3.51 -6.77
C PHE A 128 9.43 -4.59 -6.89
N LEU A 129 10.13 -4.89 -5.79
CA LEU A 129 11.16 -5.90 -5.74
C LEU A 129 10.61 -7.29 -6.08
N ARG A 130 9.48 -7.69 -5.49
CA ARG A 130 8.86 -8.98 -5.75
C ARG A 130 8.47 -9.15 -7.22
N SER A 131 7.71 -8.19 -7.75
CA SER A 131 7.23 -8.25 -9.13
C SER A 131 8.39 -8.19 -10.15
N TYR A 132 9.42 -7.38 -9.91
CA TYR A 132 10.64 -7.37 -10.73
C TYR A 132 11.33 -8.75 -10.74
N LEU A 133 11.48 -9.38 -9.57
CA LEU A 133 12.15 -10.68 -9.47
C LEU A 133 11.35 -11.80 -10.10
N GLN A 134 10.02 -11.77 -9.99
CA GLN A 134 9.15 -12.71 -10.69
C GLN A 134 9.27 -12.52 -12.21
N ALA A 135 9.26 -11.28 -12.70
CA ALA A 135 9.46 -10.99 -14.12
C ALA A 135 10.80 -11.53 -14.63
N LYS A 136 11.87 -11.38 -13.84
CA LYS A 136 13.20 -11.93 -14.17
C LYS A 136 13.18 -13.45 -14.24
N HIS A 137 12.55 -14.11 -13.27
CA HIS A 137 12.42 -15.57 -13.26
C HIS A 137 11.64 -16.08 -14.48
N ASP A 138 10.50 -15.47 -14.80
CA ASP A 138 9.66 -15.86 -15.92
C ASP A 138 10.37 -15.61 -17.26
N TYR A 139 11.13 -14.51 -17.37
CA TYR A 139 11.94 -14.18 -18.54
C TYR A 139 13.04 -15.23 -18.77
N GLU A 140 13.80 -15.59 -17.73
CA GLU A 140 14.82 -16.66 -17.79
C GLU A 140 14.21 -18.02 -18.15
N GLY A 141 12.98 -18.29 -17.69
CA GLY A 141 12.19 -19.46 -18.03
C GLY A 141 11.53 -19.43 -19.43
N ARG A 142 11.74 -18.35 -20.21
CA ARG A 142 11.09 -18.09 -21.51
C ARG A 142 9.56 -17.97 -21.46
N ASN A 143 8.98 -17.73 -20.29
CA ASN A 143 7.57 -17.44 -20.08
C ASN A 143 7.30 -15.94 -20.28
N ILE A 144 7.46 -15.45 -21.52
CA ILE A 144 7.52 -14.01 -21.82
C ILE A 144 6.21 -13.27 -21.48
N LEU A 145 5.05 -13.92 -21.58
CA LEU A 145 3.76 -13.32 -21.24
C LEU A 145 3.63 -13.07 -19.73
N ASP A 146 4.09 -14.01 -18.90
CA ASP A 146 4.12 -13.86 -17.44
C ASP A 146 5.15 -12.80 -17.03
N ALA A 147 6.32 -12.81 -17.68
CA ALA A 147 7.33 -11.77 -17.50
C ALA A 147 6.79 -10.37 -17.82
N TYR A 148 5.99 -10.24 -18.89
CA TYR A 148 5.31 -9.00 -19.24
C TYR A 148 4.32 -8.54 -18.16
N SER A 149 3.49 -9.45 -17.64
CA SER A 149 2.52 -9.13 -16.58
C SER A 149 3.23 -8.64 -15.30
N ASN A 150 4.30 -9.34 -14.91
CA ASN A 150 5.06 -9.02 -13.72
C ASN A 150 5.86 -7.72 -13.88
N ILE A 151 6.46 -7.46 -15.04
CA ILE A 151 7.20 -6.21 -15.26
C ILE A 151 6.27 -4.99 -15.33
N LEU A 152 5.07 -5.15 -15.88
CA LEU A 152 4.03 -4.12 -15.84
C LEU A 152 3.63 -3.81 -14.40
N THR A 153 3.49 -4.83 -13.55
CA THR A 153 3.22 -4.66 -12.12
C THR A 153 4.36 -3.94 -11.42
N ALA A 154 5.61 -4.29 -11.72
CA ALA A 154 6.80 -3.61 -11.19
C ALA A 154 6.83 -2.13 -11.56
N LEU A 155 6.52 -1.79 -12.82
CA LEU A 155 6.41 -0.41 -13.28
C LEU A 155 5.35 0.39 -12.50
N HIS A 156 4.20 -0.20 -12.16
CA HIS A 156 3.19 0.46 -11.35
C HIS A 156 3.69 0.80 -9.94
N HIS A 157 4.35 -0.15 -9.27
CA HIS A 157 4.95 0.10 -7.95
C HIS A 157 6.05 1.17 -8.02
N TRP A 158 6.88 1.15 -9.06
CA TRP A 158 7.90 2.18 -9.27
C TRP A 158 7.27 3.57 -9.48
N ALA A 159 6.21 3.67 -10.28
CA ALA A 159 5.47 4.93 -10.42
C ALA A 159 4.93 5.45 -9.07
N HIS A 160 4.42 4.57 -8.21
CA HIS A 160 3.97 4.95 -6.87
C HIS A 160 5.14 5.47 -6.01
N ILE A 161 6.29 4.78 -6.01
CA ILE A 161 7.49 5.22 -5.28
C ILE A 161 7.88 6.64 -5.69
N VAL A 162 7.93 6.92 -6.99
CA VAL A 162 8.28 8.25 -7.51
C VAL A 162 7.29 9.32 -7.04
N LEU A 163 5.98 9.06 -7.10
CA LEU A 163 4.98 10.01 -6.60
C LEU A 163 5.14 10.27 -5.10
N ILE A 164 5.39 9.24 -4.30
CA ILE A 164 5.57 9.35 -2.84
C ILE A 164 6.83 10.17 -2.50
N GLU A 165 7.91 9.99 -3.26
CA GLU A 165 9.14 10.79 -3.14
C GLU A 165 8.89 12.28 -3.40
N GLU A 166 8.05 12.60 -4.40
CA GLU A 166 7.60 13.96 -4.73
C GLU A 166 6.52 14.49 -3.77
N GLY A 167 6.16 13.75 -2.72
CA GLY A 167 5.13 14.15 -1.75
C GLY A 167 3.70 14.09 -2.28
N GLN A 168 3.46 13.33 -3.36
CA GLN A 168 2.15 13.16 -3.97
C GLN A 168 1.58 11.77 -3.67
N HIS A 169 0.29 11.70 -3.35
CA HIS A 169 -0.39 10.40 -3.29
C HIS A 169 -0.50 9.76 -4.67
N PRO A 170 -0.18 8.47 -4.80
CA PRO A 170 -0.55 7.70 -5.97
C PRO A 170 -2.07 7.62 -6.10
N GLU A 171 -2.63 8.10 -7.21
CA GLU A 171 -4.05 7.99 -7.53
C GLU A 171 -4.35 6.70 -8.32
N LEU A 172 -5.63 6.34 -8.41
CA LEU A 172 -6.10 5.27 -9.30
C LEU A 172 -5.69 5.50 -10.78
N THR A 173 -5.56 6.77 -11.20
CA THR A 173 -5.11 7.14 -12.55
C THR A 173 -3.60 7.48 -12.58
N VAL A 174 -2.77 6.64 -11.96
CA VAL A 174 -1.33 6.89 -11.75
C VAL A 174 -0.58 7.36 -13.01
N TRP A 175 -0.82 6.74 -14.18
CA TRP A 175 -0.08 7.07 -15.41
C TRP A 175 -0.35 8.49 -15.92
N ARG A 176 -1.53 9.05 -15.62
CA ARG A 176 -1.85 10.45 -15.92
C ARG A 176 -1.02 11.40 -15.05
N GLN A 177 -0.76 11.05 -13.79
CA GLN A 177 0.15 11.79 -12.91
C GLN A 177 1.59 11.65 -13.42
N MET A 178 2.03 10.43 -13.73
CA MET A 178 3.41 10.15 -14.16
C MET A 178 3.82 10.90 -15.41
N ARG A 179 2.91 11.09 -16.37
CA ARG A 179 3.18 11.89 -17.57
C ARG A 179 3.63 13.32 -17.25
N ARG A 180 3.20 13.88 -16.11
CA ARG A 180 3.58 15.23 -15.66
C ARG A 180 4.76 15.19 -14.68
N VAL A 181 4.75 14.25 -13.74
CA VAL A 181 5.71 14.19 -12.63
C VAL A 181 7.05 13.61 -13.08
N HIS A 182 7.04 12.49 -13.79
CA HIS A 182 8.27 11.84 -14.23
C HIS A 182 8.09 11.18 -15.60
N PRO A 183 8.19 11.97 -16.69
CA PRO A 183 7.96 11.52 -18.07
C PRO A 183 8.81 10.31 -18.47
N GLY A 184 10.00 10.14 -17.89
CA GLY A 184 10.86 8.97 -18.17
C GLY A 184 10.25 7.63 -17.76
N VAL A 185 9.55 7.56 -16.63
CA VAL A 185 8.89 6.32 -16.17
C VAL A 185 7.62 6.08 -16.99
N TYR A 186 6.89 7.15 -17.32
CA TYR A 186 5.77 7.06 -18.27
C TYR A 186 6.22 6.51 -19.63
N LYS A 187 7.37 6.97 -20.15
CA LYS A 187 7.92 6.48 -21.40
C LYS A 187 8.28 5.00 -21.36
N LEU A 188 8.78 4.47 -20.24
CA LEU A 188 9.03 3.02 -20.11
C LEU A 188 7.74 2.20 -20.23
N TYR A 189 6.62 2.71 -19.73
CA TYR A 189 5.30 2.09 -19.95
C TYR A 189 4.90 2.13 -21.43
N GLU A 190 5.13 3.25 -22.12
CA GLU A 190 4.90 3.34 -23.57
C GLU A 190 5.79 2.37 -24.35
N GLU A 191 7.09 2.30 -24.06
CA GLU A 191 8.01 1.36 -24.72
C GLU A 191 7.59 -0.11 -24.48
N LEU A 192 7.09 -0.44 -23.29
CA LEU A 192 6.57 -1.78 -23.00
C LEU A 192 5.37 -2.15 -23.87
N THR A 193 4.49 -1.18 -24.13
CA THR A 193 3.15 -1.41 -24.70
C THR A 193 3.09 -1.22 -26.21
N VAL A 194 3.70 -0.16 -26.73
CA VAL A 194 3.52 0.31 -28.12
C VAL A 194 4.79 0.32 -28.97
N SER A 195 5.96 -0.02 -28.41
CA SER A 195 7.21 -0.09 -29.18
C SER A 195 7.12 -1.16 -30.30
N PRO A 196 7.76 -0.92 -31.47
CA PRO A 196 7.76 -1.87 -32.60
C PRO A 196 8.63 -3.11 -32.36
N GLU A 197 9.44 -3.13 -31.30
CA GLU A 197 10.30 -4.26 -30.93
C GLU A 197 9.47 -5.50 -30.53
N THR A 198 10.11 -6.67 -30.53
CA THR A 198 9.45 -7.89 -30.06
C THR A 198 9.05 -7.76 -28.58
N LEU A 199 8.04 -8.53 -28.14
CA LEU A 199 7.62 -8.52 -26.73
C LEU A 199 8.78 -8.82 -25.78
N GLU A 200 9.64 -9.78 -26.13
CA GLU A 200 10.81 -10.17 -25.35
C GLU A 200 11.78 -8.99 -25.16
N GLN A 201 12.13 -8.29 -26.24
CA GLN A 201 13.00 -7.11 -26.18
C GLN A 201 12.38 -5.96 -25.37
N ARG A 202 11.07 -5.73 -25.50
CA ARG A 202 10.34 -4.72 -24.72
C ARG A 202 10.36 -5.03 -23.22
N VAL A 203 10.09 -6.28 -22.85
CA VAL A 203 10.18 -6.75 -21.46
C VAL A 203 11.62 -6.60 -20.95
N GLN A 204 12.61 -7.01 -21.74
CA GLN A 204 14.03 -6.91 -21.37
C GLN A 204 14.46 -5.46 -21.10
N LEU A 205 14.09 -4.53 -21.97
CA LEU A 205 14.40 -3.10 -21.82
C LEU A 205 13.88 -2.55 -20.50
N VAL A 206 12.60 -2.79 -20.20
CA VAL A 206 11.98 -2.31 -18.96
C VAL A 206 12.56 -3.02 -17.74
N MET A 207 12.83 -4.32 -17.85
CA MET A 207 13.46 -5.10 -16.79
C MET A 207 14.84 -4.57 -16.42
N LEU A 208 15.65 -4.15 -17.39
CA LEU A 208 16.94 -3.49 -17.12
C LEU A 208 16.79 -2.17 -16.36
N ALA A 209 15.82 -1.34 -16.75
CA ALA A 209 15.52 -0.10 -16.05
C ALA A 209 15.04 -0.36 -14.61
N CYS A 210 14.17 -1.36 -14.42
CA CYS A 210 13.71 -1.78 -13.10
C CYS A 210 14.87 -2.32 -12.25
N GLU A 211 15.78 -3.14 -12.80
CA GLU A 211 16.96 -3.65 -12.08
C GLU A 211 17.83 -2.51 -11.55
N PHE A 212 18.16 -1.55 -12.42
CA PHE A 212 18.94 -0.37 -12.04
C PHE A 212 18.24 0.43 -10.92
N THR A 213 16.94 0.68 -11.06
CA THR A 213 16.18 1.42 -10.04
C THR A 213 16.10 0.65 -8.72
N VAL A 214 15.84 -0.66 -8.73
CA VAL A 214 15.80 -1.49 -7.52
C VAL A 214 17.11 -1.35 -6.75
N ILE A 215 18.24 -1.40 -7.45
CA ILE A 215 19.58 -1.29 -6.83
C ILE A 215 19.76 0.08 -6.18
N ASN A 216 19.50 1.15 -6.92
CA ASN A 216 19.80 2.50 -6.46
C ASN A 216 18.87 2.98 -5.35
N LYS A 217 17.60 2.54 -5.35
CA LYS A 217 16.60 2.98 -4.38
C LYS A 217 16.48 2.06 -3.16
N MET A 218 17.14 0.91 -3.15
CA MET A 218 16.99 -0.10 -2.08
C MET A 218 17.25 0.46 -0.70
N LYS A 219 18.34 1.21 -0.52
CA LYS A 219 18.71 1.76 0.79
C LYS A 219 17.65 2.76 1.27
N ASP A 220 17.27 3.70 0.40
CA ASP A 220 16.35 4.78 0.74
C ASP A 220 14.92 4.29 0.96
N CYS A 221 14.46 3.31 0.18
CA CYS A 221 13.12 2.74 0.34
C CYS A 221 13.00 1.83 1.56
N CYS A 222 14.11 1.25 2.01
CA CYS A 222 14.15 0.42 3.23
C CYS A 222 14.59 1.21 4.48
N SER A 223 14.59 2.55 4.45
CA SER A 223 14.98 3.38 5.60
C SER A 223 14.21 3.02 6.88
N LEU A 224 12.91 2.73 6.74
CA LEU A 224 12.06 2.27 7.85
C LEU A 224 12.66 1.06 8.56
N LEU A 225 13.05 0.06 7.79
CA LEU A 225 13.61 -1.19 8.29
C LEU A 225 14.99 -0.95 8.92
N PHE A 226 15.86 -0.16 8.28
CA PHE A 226 17.15 0.21 8.87
C PHE A 226 16.99 0.94 10.21
N ASN A 227 16.08 1.91 10.28
CA ASN A 227 15.80 2.67 11.50
C ASN A 227 15.34 1.79 12.65
N ILE A 228 14.51 0.77 12.36
CA ILE A 228 14.09 -0.23 13.35
C ILE A 228 15.29 -1.09 13.78
N MET A 229 16.08 -1.57 12.83
CA MET A 229 17.23 -2.43 13.14
C MET A 229 18.30 -1.71 13.96
N MET A 230 18.47 -0.40 13.75
CA MET A 230 19.39 0.46 14.52
C MET A 230 18.86 0.85 15.91
N SER A 231 17.61 0.52 16.25
CA SER A 231 17.03 0.92 17.53
C SER A 231 17.56 0.12 18.73
N ARG A 232 18.33 -0.95 18.48
CA ARG A 232 19.02 -1.75 19.49
C ARG A 232 20.30 -2.36 18.92
N GLU A 233 21.21 -2.80 19.78
CA GLU A 233 22.48 -3.41 19.36
C GLU A 233 22.30 -4.89 18.96
N GLU A 234 21.30 -5.57 19.53
CA GLU A 234 21.06 -7.00 19.32
C GLU A 234 20.40 -7.30 17.96
N PRO A 235 20.81 -8.41 17.30
CA PRO A 235 20.17 -8.86 16.07
C PRO A 235 18.67 -9.12 16.21
N TRP A 236 17.92 -8.78 15.17
CA TRP A 236 16.48 -8.99 15.06
C TRP A 236 16.16 -10.32 14.37
N SER A 237 15.28 -11.13 14.96
CA SER A 237 14.65 -12.21 14.21
C SER A 237 13.64 -11.64 13.21
N ILE A 238 13.29 -12.42 12.18
CA ILE A 238 12.23 -12.03 11.25
C ILE A 238 10.88 -11.88 11.96
N SER A 239 10.59 -12.72 12.96
CA SER A 239 9.35 -12.67 13.73
C SER A 239 9.24 -11.38 14.54
N GLU A 240 10.34 -10.95 15.19
CA GLU A 240 10.37 -9.67 15.90
C GLU A 240 10.14 -8.49 14.95
N LEU A 241 10.73 -8.52 13.74
CA LEU A 241 10.52 -7.47 12.74
C LEU A 241 9.07 -7.45 12.21
N GLN A 242 8.47 -8.62 12.02
CA GLN A 242 7.07 -8.74 11.57
C GLN A 242 6.08 -8.22 12.61
N GLU A 243 6.35 -8.44 13.90
CA GLU A 243 5.49 -7.96 14.99
C GLU A 243 5.77 -6.51 15.40
N HIS A 244 6.82 -5.89 14.87
CA HIS A 244 7.15 -4.50 15.17
C HIS A 244 6.00 -3.56 14.78
N GLU A 245 5.61 -2.64 15.67
CA GLU A 245 4.42 -1.76 15.51
C GLU A 245 4.40 -0.99 14.19
N ARG A 246 5.57 -0.55 13.71
CA ARG A 246 5.72 0.18 12.45
C ARG A 246 5.65 -0.69 11.18
N ILE A 247 5.74 -2.02 11.31
CA ILE A 247 5.77 -3.00 10.20
C ILE A 247 4.52 -3.89 10.19
N LYS A 248 4.02 -4.32 11.34
CA LYS A 248 2.94 -5.31 11.46
C LYS A 248 1.72 -5.00 10.58
N ALA A 249 1.31 -3.74 10.55
CA ALA A 249 0.17 -3.29 9.75
C ALA A 249 0.45 -3.20 8.24
N LEU A 250 1.71 -3.28 7.79
CA LEU A 250 2.11 -3.08 6.39
C LEU A 250 1.95 -4.32 5.52
N HIS A 251 1.85 -5.51 6.13
CA HIS A 251 1.69 -6.80 5.42
C HIS A 251 2.75 -7.05 4.32
N VAL A 252 3.96 -6.56 4.53
CA VAL A 252 5.09 -6.72 3.60
C VAL A 252 5.77 -8.08 3.75
N ASP A 253 6.34 -8.59 2.66
CA ASP A 253 7.19 -9.78 2.70
C ASP A 253 8.62 -9.40 3.08
N LEU A 254 8.89 -9.50 4.38
CA LEU A 254 10.20 -9.23 4.94
C LEU A 254 11.24 -10.28 4.55
N SER A 255 10.85 -11.55 4.33
CA SER A 255 11.80 -12.62 4.00
C SER A 255 12.56 -12.30 2.72
N LEU A 256 11.83 -11.93 1.66
CA LEU A 256 12.42 -11.58 0.38
C LEU A 256 13.31 -10.33 0.48
N LEU A 257 12.83 -9.30 1.20
CA LEU A 257 13.57 -8.05 1.38
C LEU A 257 14.88 -8.28 2.13
N LEU A 258 14.84 -8.97 3.28
CA LEU A 258 16.01 -9.26 4.10
C LEU A 258 17.06 -10.05 3.31
N GLN A 259 16.66 -11.10 2.60
CA GLN A 259 17.58 -11.86 1.74
C GLN A 259 18.25 -10.99 0.68
N ARG A 260 17.51 -10.04 0.09
CA ARG A 260 18.06 -9.13 -0.92
C ARG A 260 19.01 -8.10 -0.32
N LEU A 261 18.70 -7.58 0.86
CA LEU A 261 19.58 -6.68 1.61
C LEU A 261 20.87 -7.37 2.04
N VAL A 262 20.82 -8.63 2.51
CA VAL A 262 22.00 -9.45 2.84
C VAL A 262 22.86 -9.68 1.61
N LYS A 263 22.26 -10.12 0.48
CA LYS A 263 22.99 -10.34 -0.78
C LYS A 263 23.66 -9.07 -1.34
N ARG A 264 23.14 -7.90 -0.97
CA ARG A 264 23.70 -6.58 -1.33
C ARG A 264 24.67 -6.04 -0.28
N SER A 265 24.94 -6.79 0.79
CA SER A 265 25.78 -6.37 1.91
C SER A 265 25.31 -5.03 2.52
N LEU A 266 24.00 -4.81 2.59
CA LEU A 266 23.41 -3.65 3.26
C LEU A 266 23.07 -3.93 4.73
N ILE A 267 22.84 -5.19 5.07
CA ILE A 267 22.68 -5.71 6.42
C ILE A 267 23.51 -6.99 6.57
N ARG A 268 23.74 -7.42 7.80
CA ARG A 268 24.38 -8.71 8.10
C ARG A 268 23.39 -9.70 8.70
N GLU A 269 23.61 -10.96 8.36
CA GLU A 269 22.92 -12.12 8.94
C GLU A 269 23.81 -12.73 10.03
N VAL A 270 23.20 -13.10 11.14
CA VAL A 270 23.85 -13.67 12.32
C VAL A 270 23.12 -14.96 12.68
N ALA A 271 23.85 -16.08 12.67
CA ALA A 271 23.32 -17.36 13.08
C ALA A 271 23.39 -17.50 14.62
N VAL A 272 22.27 -17.83 15.25
CA VAL A 272 22.12 -17.98 16.69
C VAL A 272 21.52 -19.35 16.99
N MET A 273 21.91 -19.97 18.11
CA MET A 273 21.30 -21.23 18.55
C MET A 273 19.79 -21.04 18.75
N ALA A 274 18.97 -21.91 18.15
CA ALA A 274 17.54 -21.84 18.30
C ALA A 274 17.14 -22.09 19.77
N ALA A 275 16.12 -21.37 20.27
CA ALA A 275 15.60 -21.56 21.62
C ALA A 275 15.03 -22.98 21.86
N SER A 276 14.73 -23.72 20.79
CA SER A 276 14.33 -25.13 20.83
C SER A 276 15.46 -26.08 21.26
N GLY A 277 16.71 -25.63 21.28
CA GLY A 277 17.87 -26.47 21.57
C GLY A 277 18.28 -27.40 20.42
N ASP A 278 17.69 -27.21 19.24
CA ASP A 278 18.08 -27.92 18.02
C ASP A 278 19.48 -27.46 17.60
N THR A 279 20.46 -28.35 17.67
CA THR A 279 21.84 -28.07 17.28
C THR A 279 22.07 -28.16 15.77
N GLU A 280 21.11 -28.71 15.01
CA GLU A 280 21.18 -28.85 13.57
C GLU A 280 20.54 -27.65 12.83
N ALA A 281 19.66 -26.90 13.51
CA ALA A 281 19.00 -25.72 12.97
C ALA A 281 19.34 -24.44 13.73
N LEU A 282 20.13 -23.56 13.10
CA LEU A 282 20.42 -22.21 13.62
C LEU A 282 19.31 -21.23 13.23
N GLU A 283 18.89 -20.39 14.17
CA GLU A 283 18.02 -19.25 13.90
C GLU A 283 18.83 -18.14 13.22
N LEU A 284 18.33 -17.63 12.09
CA LEU A 284 18.94 -16.49 11.41
C LEU A 284 18.33 -15.19 11.93
N ARG A 285 19.19 -14.28 12.37
CA ARG A 285 18.85 -12.94 12.81
C ARG A 285 19.59 -11.90 11.99
N TYR A 286 19.10 -10.67 11.99
CA TYR A 286 19.53 -9.61 11.09
C TYR A 286 19.85 -8.34 11.86
N MET A 287 20.92 -7.65 11.48
CA MET A 287 21.24 -6.32 12.00
C MET A 287 21.95 -5.47 10.95
N THR A 288 21.99 -4.16 11.17
CA THR A 288 22.76 -3.27 10.30
C THR A 288 24.26 -3.56 10.40
N LEU A 289 25.00 -3.15 9.37
CA LEU A 289 26.46 -3.14 9.46
C LEU A 289 26.87 -2.12 10.54
N ALA A 290 27.85 -2.49 11.37
CA ALA A 290 28.46 -1.53 12.27
C ALA A 290 29.12 -0.42 11.43
N VAL A 291 28.91 0.84 11.83
CA VAL A 291 29.63 1.99 11.26
C VAL A 291 31.09 1.93 11.66
#